data_AF-A0A955VU95-F1
#
_entry.id   AF-A0A955VU95-F1
#
_cell.length_a   1.000
_cell.length_b   1.000
_cell.length_c   1.000
_cell.angle_alpha   90.00
_cell.angle_beta   90.00
_cell.angle_gamma   90.00
#
_symmetry.space_group_name_H-M   'P 1'
#
loop_
_entity.id
_entity.type
_entity.pdbx_description
1 polymer ?
#
loop_
_entity_poly.entity_id
_entity_poly.type
_entity_poly.pdbx_seq_one_letter_code
_entity_poly.pdbx_strand_id
1 'polypeptide(L)'
;PMHLDALLPDAIRLERLGISFTLPTGVSLNAAWDRELCTRGACLVRLGFTRDALDLAASPPLHIDARWPAKNMALSGLTLAFGAATLTAHVGDRRVGLLDFQQKARAELEALGRATIAGTPMARPGYDPFADADLVTTLRQLGQNFSASPTRGTTGVTAEHLQAVAVDAEISLPAGLDERGLRVPPGGRLALTLSGAGGLADVLRAPDPTAALLAADLRHLALTSDDLTLHAGGAPIGRLQQLRLLPGGRVQIDRLALDGPADLAAGVETLVGLLYRAARFSQAGLAPDAATLLAAHPKLREGEVIADAAAQLIAELLTDAVQGLMAGQAAVAGVDVRAVLGLG
;
A
#
# COMPACT_ATOMS: atom_id res chain seq x y z
N PRO A 1 -21.87 9.92 -9.99
CA PRO A 1 -20.47 9.91 -10.50
C PRO A 1 -19.55 10.26 -9.33
N MET A 2 -18.59 9.39 -8.99
CA MET A 2 -17.82 9.49 -7.77
C MET A 2 -16.34 9.66 -8.14
N HIS A 3 -15.85 10.90 -8.08
CA HIS A 3 -14.43 11.19 -8.30
C HIS A 3 -13.64 10.78 -7.05
N LEU A 4 -12.48 10.14 -7.23
CA LEU A 4 -11.62 9.75 -6.10
C LEU A 4 -11.19 10.95 -5.26
N ASP A 5 -10.89 12.08 -5.92
CA ASP A 5 -10.54 13.32 -5.23
C ASP A 5 -11.69 13.90 -4.40
N ALA A 6 -12.95 13.62 -4.77
CA ALA A 6 -14.12 14.10 -4.03
C ALA A 6 -14.45 13.26 -2.79
N LEU A 7 -13.78 12.12 -2.59
CA LEU A 7 -13.95 11.24 -1.43
C LEU A 7 -13.02 11.59 -0.27
N LEU A 8 -12.01 12.44 -0.52
CA LEU A 8 -11.02 12.81 0.47
C LEU A 8 -11.29 14.23 0.99
N PRO A 9 -10.97 14.52 2.26
CA PRO A 9 -10.98 15.89 2.76
C PRO A 9 -10.05 16.78 1.93
N ASP A 10 -10.40 18.05 1.73
CA ASP A 10 -9.60 19.04 0.96
C ASP A 10 -8.14 19.17 1.45
N ALA A 11 -7.87 18.78 2.70
CA ALA A 11 -6.54 18.77 3.30
C ALA A 11 -5.64 17.62 2.82
N ILE A 12 -6.19 16.62 2.13
CA ILE A 12 -5.50 15.41 1.69
C ILE A 12 -5.60 15.31 0.17
N ARG A 13 -4.46 15.09 -0.49
CA ARG A 13 -4.41 14.78 -1.92
C ARG A 13 -3.90 13.37 -2.13
N LEU A 14 -4.65 12.56 -2.88
CA LEU A 14 -4.18 11.24 -3.31
C LEU A 14 -3.20 11.40 -4.48
N GLU A 15 -1.99 10.88 -4.29
CA GLU A 15 -0.90 10.90 -5.27
C GLU A 15 -0.79 9.56 -6.01
N ARG A 16 -1.01 8.46 -5.28
CA ARG A 16 -0.94 7.11 -5.82
C ARG A 16 -1.97 6.20 -5.18
N LEU A 17 -2.52 5.28 -5.96
CA LEU A 17 -3.27 4.12 -5.49
C LEU A 17 -2.67 2.87 -6.10
N GLY A 18 -2.66 1.75 -5.39
CA GLY A 18 -2.16 0.50 -5.94
C GLY A 18 -2.75 -0.72 -5.28
N ILE A 19 -2.62 -1.84 -5.96
CA ILE A 19 -2.96 -3.17 -5.47
C ILE A 19 -1.74 -4.04 -5.72
N SER A 20 -1.42 -4.92 -4.78
CA SER A 20 -0.39 -5.93 -4.98
C SER A 20 -0.86 -7.29 -4.52
N PHE A 21 -0.27 -8.33 -5.10
CA PHE A 21 -0.52 -9.72 -4.77
C PHE A 21 0.72 -10.55 -5.08
N THR A 22 0.84 -11.70 -4.44
CA THR A 22 1.95 -12.62 -4.65
C THR A 22 1.51 -13.80 -5.52
N LEU A 23 2.26 -14.06 -6.58
CA LEU A 23 2.19 -15.28 -7.37
C LEU A 23 3.14 -16.33 -6.77
N PRO A 24 2.72 -17.60 -6.63
CA PRO A 24 3.58 -18.65 -6.10
C PRO A 24 4.62 -19.09 -7.12
N THR A 25 5.65 -19.80 -6.65
CA THR A 25 6.73 -20.34 -7.49
C THR A 25 6.20 -21.36 -8.51
N GLY A 26 6.79 -21.38 -9.71
CA GLY A 26 6.55 -22.41 -10.73
C GLY A 26 5.24 -22.27 -11.50
N VAL A 27 4.49 -21.18 -11.31
CA VAL A 27 3.27 -20.93 -12.08
C VAL A 27 3.59 -20.42 -13.47
N SER A 28 2.95 -21.02 -14.46
CA SER A 28 2.96 -20.54 -15.83
C SER A 28 1.84 -19.51 -16.03
N LEU A 29 2.22 -18.28 -16.32
CA LEU A 29 1.27 -17.21 -16.64
C LEU A 29 0.76 -17.35 -18.07
N ASN A 30 1.64 -17.78 -18.99
CA ASN A 30 1.33 -18.00 -20.38
C ASN A 30 2.34 -18.98 -21.01
N ALA A 31 1.90 -20.19 -21.34
CA ALA A 31 2.71 -21.21 -22.00
C ALA A 31 2.36 -21.35 -23.49
N ALA A 32 3.25 -20.90 -24.37
CA ALA A 32 3.22 -21.19 -25.80
C ALA A 32 4.29 -22.23 -26.16
N TRP A 33 4.20 -22.83 -27.36
CA TRP A 33 5.12 -23.87 -27.80
C TRP A 33 6.57 -23.37 -28.02
N ASP A 34 6.76 -22.05 -28.19
CA ASP A 34 8.05 -21.38 -28.44
C ASP A 34 8.56 -20.56 -27.25
N ARG A 35 7.73 -20.32 -26.24
CA ARG A 35 8.09 -19.57 -25.03
C ARG A 35 7.12 -19.81 -23.88
N GLU A 36 7.61 -19.63 -22.67
CA GLU A 36 6.79 -19.68 -21.46
C GLU A 36 7.05 -18.45 -20.58
N LEU A 37 6.00 -17.72 -20.21
CA LEU A 37 6.06 -16.71 -19.16
C LEU A 37 5.73 -17.39 -17.83
N CYS A 38 6.68 -17.50 -16.92
CA CYS A 38 6.51 -18.20 -15.65
C CYS A 38 7.21 -17.53 -14.47
N THR A 39 6.84 -17.92 -13.26
CA THR A 39 7.55 -17.54 -12.02
C THR A 39 8.63 -18.58 -11.69
N ARG A 40 9.89 -18.16 -11.50
CA ARG A 40 10.95 -19.03 -10.95
C ARG A 40 11.04 -19.04 -9.43
N GLY A 41 10.37 -18.11 -8.78
CA GLY A 41 10.22 -17.98 -7.33
C GLY A 41 8.94 -17.20 -7.04
N ALA A 42 8.54 -17.14 -5.76
CA ALA A 42 7.40 -16.32 -5.36
C ALA A 42 7.63 -14.88 -5.82
N CYS A 43 6.64 -14.31 -6.51
CA CYS A 43 6.75 -13.04 -7.22
C CYS A 43 5.66 -12.09 -6.75
N LEU A 44 6.06 -10.97 -6.15
CA LEU A 44 5.15 -9.87 -5.85
C LEU A 44 4.86 -9.09 -7.13
N VAL A 45 3.60 -9.07 -7.53
CA VAL A 45 3.09 -8.23 -8.61
C VAL A 45 2.40 -7.02 -7.98
N ARG A 46 2.80 -5.82 -8.40
CA ARG A 46 2.22 -4.54 -7.96
C ARG A 46 1.63 -3.84 -9.17
N LEU A 47 0.38 -3.41 -9.05
CA LEU A 47 -0.30 -2.53 -9.96
C LEU A 47 -0.48 -1.19 -9.26
N GLY A 48 0.13 -0.12 -9.76
CA GLY A 48 0.05 1.23 -9.21
C GLY A 48 -0.48 2.21 -10.24
N PHE A 49 -1.28 3.17 -9.78
CA PHE A 49 -1.88 4.23 -10.57
C PHE A 49 -1.50 5.56 -9.95
N THR A 50 -0.91 6.43 -10.75
CA THR A 50 -0.73 7.86 -10.46
C THR A 50 -1.59 8.66 -11.44
N ARG A 51 -1.57 9.99 -11.36
CA ARG A 51 -2.23 10.84 -12.37
C ARG A 51 -1.62 10.71 -13.75
N ASP A 52 -0.33 10.36 -13.82
CA ASP A 52 0.44 10.38 -15.05
C ASP A 52 0.64 8.98 -15.66
N ALA A 53 0.57 7.92 -14.85
CA ALA A 53 0.88 6.57 -15.30
C ALA A 53 0.12 5.46 -14.56
N LEU A 54 -0.02 4.34 -15.26
CA LEU A 54 -0.30 3.03 -14.70
C LEU A 54 0.95 2.17 -14.80
N ASP A 55 1.45 1.71 -13.66
CA ASP A 55 2.62 0.84 -13.54
C ASP A 55 2.22 -0.55 -13.06
N LEU A 56 2.63 -1.57 -13.81
CA LEU A 56 2.65 -2.95 -13.37
C LEU A 56 4.11 -3.34 -13.15
N ALA A 57 4.46 -3.76 -11.94
CA ALA A 57 5.81 -4.18 -11.58
C ALA A 57 5.79 -5.59 -11.00
N ALA A 58 6.82 -6.38 -11.31
CA ALA A 58 7.00 -7.74 -10.81
C ALA A 58 8.37 -7.88 -10.14
N SER A 59 8.38 -8.32 -8.89
CA SER A 59 9.59 -8.49 -8.08
C SER A 59 9.60 -9.83 -7.32
N PRO A 60 10.58 -10.72 -7.56
CA PRO A 60 11.56 -10.66 -8.65
C PRO A 60 10.88 -10.67 -10.04
N PRO A 61 11.59 -10.26 -11.11
CA PRO A 61 11.03 -10.25 -12.46
C PRO A 61 10.48 -11.61 -12.90
N LEU A 62 9.37 -11.59 -13.64
CA LEU A 62 8.81 -12.78 -14.27
C LEU A 62 9.80 -13.34 -15.30
N HIS A 63 9.88 -14.66 -15.39
CA HIS A 63 10.78 -15.33 -16.32
C HIS A 63 10.11 -15.55 -17.65
N ILE A 64 10.79 -15.21 -18.74
CA ILE A 64 10.42 -15.63 -20.08
C ILE A 64 11.39 -16.73 -20.48
N ASP A 65 10.95 -17.98 -20.35
CA ASP A 65 11.69 -19.16 -20.80
C ASP A 65 11.52 -19.27 -22.31
N ALA A 66 12.56 -18.92 -23.05
CA ALA A 66 12.52 -18.93 -24.51
C ALA A 66 13.16 -20.23 -25.01
N ARG A 67 12.54 -20.88 -25.99
CA ARG A 67 13.09 -22.12 -26.52
C ARG A 67 14.44 -21.86 -27.20
N TRP A 68 15.44 -22.67 -26.85
CA TRP A 68 16.76 -22.65 -27.51
C TRP A 68 16.60 -22.66 -29.04
N PRO A 69 17.30 -21.80 -29.81
CA PRO A 69 18.46 -20.98 -29.45
C PRO A 69 18.20 -19.57 -28.89
N ALA A 70 16.94 -19.21 -28.62
CA ALA A 70 16.60 -17.92 -28.05
C ALA A 70 17.14 -17.75 -26.62
N LYS A 71 17.45 -16.51 -26.24
CA LYS A 71 17.80 -16.13 -24.88
C LYS A 71 16.58 -16.08 -23.99
N ASN A 72 16.77 -16.59 -22.78
CA ASN A 72 15.83 -16.35 -21.70
C ASN A 72 15.81 -14.86 -21.35
N MET A 73 14.64 -14.37 -20.95
CA MET A 73 14.46 -12.96 -20.63
C MET A 73 13.77 -12.80 -19.27
N ALA A 74 13.73 -11.57 -18.79
CA ALA A 74 13.07 -11.19 -17.55
C ALA A 74 12.13 -10.02 -17.81
N LEU A 75 10.85 -10.19 -17.48
CA LEU A 75 9.85 -9.12 -17.50
C LEU A 75 9.74 -8.53 -16.09
N SER A 76 10.23 -7.30 -15.91
CA SER A 76 10.10 -6.59 -14.63
C SER A 76 8.81 -5.78 -14.53
N GLY A 77 8.13 -5.49 -15.65
CA GLY A 77 6.88 -4.73 -15.61
C GLY A 77 6.40 -4.17 -16.94
N LEU A 78 5.29 -3.44 -16.87
CA LEU A 78 4.68 -2.64 -17.93
C LEU A 78 4.36 -1.25 -17.38
N THR A 79 4.58 -0.19 -18.16
CA THR A 79 4.17 1.17 -17.81
C THR A 79 3.32 1.74 -18.93
N LEU A 80 2.12 2.23 -18.59
CA LEU A 80 1.27 3.03 -19.47
C LEU A 80 1.35 4.49 -19.02
N ALA A 81 1.98 5.34 -19.83
CA ALA A 81 2.00 6.78 -19.60
C ALA A 81 0.72 7.40 -20.20
N PHE A 82 -0.15 7.95 -19.36
CA PHE A 82 -1.46 8.44 -19.79
C PHE A 82 -1.37 9.66 -20.70
N GLY A 83 -0.37 10.54 -20.50
CA GLY A 83 -0.21 11.76 -21.31
C GLY A 83 -0.12 11.50 -22.81
N ALA A 84 0.53 10.41 -23.22
CA ALA A 84 0.66 10.00 -24.63
C ALA A 84 -0.08 8.69 -24.96
N ALA A 85 -0.73 8.07 -23.98
CA ALA A 85 -1.24 6.69 -24.06
C ALA A 85 -0.17 5.68 -24.56
N THR A 86 1.08 5.89 -24.15
CA THR A 86 2.23 5.06 -24.57
C THR A 86 2.44 3.94 -23.56
N LEU A 87 2.43 2.70 -24.04
CA LEU A 87 2.71 1.52 -23.23
C LEU A 87 4.13 1.02 -23.51
N THR A 88 4.91 0.83 -22.45
CA THR A 88 6.30 0.38 -22.49
C THR A 88 6.45 -0.92 -21.70
N ALA A 89 7.06 -1.94 -22.31
CA ALA A 89 7.40 -3.17 -21.61
C ALA A 89 8.87 -3.21 -21.15
N HIS A 90 9.09 -3.51 -19.87
CA HIS A 90 10.41 -3.57 -19.27
C HIS A 90 10.95 -5.00 -19.31
N VAL A 91 11.65 -5.34 -20.40
CA VAL A 91 12.25 -6.66 -20.63
C VAL A 91 13.78 -6.58 -20.61
N GLY A 92 14.42 -7.40 -19.77
CA GLY A 92 15.88 -7.52 -19.67
C GLY A 92 16.42 -8.90 -20.07
N ASP A 93 17.72 -8.97 -20.36
CA ASP A 93 18.44 -10.20 -20.72
C ASP A 93 18.68 -11.11 -19.49
N ARG A 94 18.58 -12.44 -19.68
CA ARG A 94 19.20 -13.44 -18.83
C ARG A 94 20.23 -14.17 -19.70
N ARG A 95 21.51 -14.15 -19.30
CA ARG A 95 22.72 -14.57 -20.06
C ARG A 95 22.75 -15.99 -20.69
N VAL A 96 21.65 -16.75 -20.68
CA VAL A 96 21.52 -18.09 -21.24
C VAL A 96 20.77 -18.01 -22.57
N GLY A 97 21.47 -18.28 -23.69
CA GLY A 97 20.93 -18.14 -25.06
C GLY A 97 21.96 -17.59 -26.05
N LEU A 98 21.72 -17.76 -27.35
CA LEU A 98 22.52 -17.12 -28.41
C LEU A 98 21.78 -15.96 -29.06
N LEU A 99 20.49 -16.14 -29.37
CA LEU A 99 19.71 -15.16 -30.12
C LEU A 99 18.91 -14.27 -29.17
N ASP A 100 19.06 -12.95 -29.33
CA ASP A 100 18.32 -11.96 -28.56
C ASP A 100 17.00 -11.60 -29.24
N PHE A 101 15.89 -11.85 -28.53
CA PHE A 101 14.53 -11.52 -28.98
C PHE A 101 13.83 -10.50 -28.07
N GLN A 102 14.57 -9.75 -27.25
CA GLN A 102 14.00 -8.77 -26.31
C GLN A 102 13.07 -7.76 -26.99
N GLN A 103 13.46 -7.20 -28.14
CA GLN A 103 12.61 -6.24 -28.85
C GLN A 103 11.29 -6.85 -29.31
N LYS A 104 11.32 -8.10 -29.79
CA LYS A 104 10.11 -8.82 -30.18
C LYS A 104 9.23 -9.11 -28.97
N ALA A 105 9.81 -9.56 -27.86
CA ALA A 105 9.08 -9.79 -26.62
C ALA A 105 8.44 -8.50 -26.09
N ARG A 106 9.16 -7.37 -26.11
CA ARG A 106 8.62 -6.05 -25.76
C ARG A 106 7.42 -5.68 -26.63
N ALA A 107 7.58 -5.73 -27.96
CA ALA A 107 6.52 -5.37 -28.89
C ALA A 107 5.25 -6.22 -28.72
N GLU A 108 5.40 -7.51 -28.42
CA GLU A 108 4.26 -8.40 -28.19
C GLU A 108 3.56 -8.15 -26.85
N LEU A 109 4.32 -7.91 -25.78
CA LEU A 109 3.77 -7.50 -24.49
C LEU A 109 3.07 -6.13 -24.58
N GLU A 110 3.63 -5.21 -25.37
CA GLU A 110 3.04 -3.90 -25.63
C GLU A 110 1.75 -4.00 -26.45
N ALA A 111 1.68 -4.92 -27.40
CA ALA A 111 0.46 -5.21 -28.14
C ALA A 111 -0.63 -5.81 -27.22
N LEU A 112 -0.25 -6.73 -26.32
CA LEU A 112 -1.17 -7.31 -25.33
C LEU A 112 -1.70 -6.24 -24.37
N GLY A 113 -0.83 -5.37 -23.85
CA GLY A 113 -1.22 -4.26 -22.98
C GLY A 113 -2.20 -3.32 -23.69
N ARG A 114 -1.93 -2.97 -24.96
CA ARG A 114 -2.84 -2.16 -25.78
C ARG A 114 -4.18 -2.83 -26.03
N ALA A 115 -4.22 -4.14 -26.27
CA ALA A 115 -5.47 -4.88 -26.39
C ALA A 115 -6.27 -4.87 -25.08
N THR A 116 -5.58 -4.92 -23.93
CA THR A 116 -6.22 -4.88 -22.60
C THR A 116 -6.92 -3.54 -22.32
N ILE A 117 -6.31 -2.42 -22.71
CA ILE A 117 -6.89 -1.09 -22.50
C ILE A 117 -7.83 -0.66 -23.64
N ALA A 118 -7.95 -1.44 -24.71
CA ALA A 118 -8.73 -1.08 -25.89
C ALA A 118 -10.22 -0.81 -25.52
N GLY A 119 -10.78 0.26 -26.07
CA GLY A 119 -12.17 0.65 -25.80
C GLY A 119 -12.41 1.28 -24.42
N THR A 120 -11.38 1.45 -23.60
CA THR A 120 -11.46 2.15 -22.31
C THR A 120 -11.00 3.61 -22.44
N PRO A 121 -11.37 4.50 -21.51
CA PRO A 121 -10.81 5.85 -21.44
C PRO A 121 -9.28 5.87 -21.31
N MET A 122 -8.66 4.87 -20.68
CA MET A 122 -7.20 4.75 -20.52
C MET A 122 -6.42 4.66 -21.83
N ALA A 123 -7.07 4.26 -22.93
CA ALA A 123 -6.45 4.25 -24.26
C ALA A 123 -6.35 5.65 -24.90
N ARG A 124 -6.94 6.68 -24.27
CA ARG A 124 -6.93 8.05 -24.78
C ARG A 124 -5.76 8.83 -24.17
N PRO A 125 -4.99 9.58 -24.98
CA PRO A 125 -3.99 10.51 -24.46
C PRO A 125 -4.61 11.53 -23.51
N GLY A 126 -3.93 11.82 -22.41
CA GLY A 126 -4.36 12.77 -21.39
C GLY A 126 -5.41 12.25 -20.40
N TYR A 127 -5.62 10.92 -20.33
CA TYR A 127 -6.49 10.33 -19.33
C TYR A 127 -5.98 10.61 -17.90
N ASP A 128 -6.87 11.04 -17.00
CA ASP A 128 -6.59 11.17 -15.57
C ASP A 128 -7.51 10.23 -14.77
N PRO A 129 -6.97 9.16 -14.13
CA PRO A 129 -7.79 8.22 -13.37
C PRO A 129 -8.46 8.85 -12.14
N PHE A 130 -7.97 9.97 -11.62
CA PHE A 130 -8.51 10.64 -10.45
C PHE A 130 -9.71 11.53 -10.82
N ALA A 131 -9.74 11.99 -12.08
CA ALA A 131 -10.88 12.68 -12.66
C ALA A 131 -11.90 11.72 -13.32
N ASP A 132 -11.61 10.42 -13.44
CA ASP A 132 -12.55 9.44 -14.00
C ASP A 132 -13.74 9.22 -13.05
N ALA A 133 -14.92 9.69 -13.48
CA ALA A 133 -16.18 9.57 -12.76
C ALA A 133 -16.67 8.12 -12.60
N ASP A 134 -16.20 7.21 -13.46
CA ASP A 134 -16.62 5.81 -13.58
C ASP A 134 -15.41 4.86 -13.53
N LEU A 135 -14.37 5.19 -12.77
CA LEU A 135 -13.12 4.41 -12.65
C LEU A 135 -13.36 2.91 -12.40
N VAL A 136 -14.33 2.56 -11.55
CA VAL A 136 -14.69 1.15 -11.27
C VAL A 136 -15.15 0.42 -12.52
N THR A 137 -15.92 1.09 -13.39
CA THR A 137 -16.36 0.53 -14.67
C THR A 137 -15.18 0.39 -15.63
N THR A 138 -14.30 1.39 -15.70
CA THR A 138 -13.05 1.34 -16.48
C THR A 138 -12.19 0.14 -16.06
N LEU A 139 -11.97 -0.06 -14.76
CA LEU A 139 -11.20 -1.19 -14.22
C LEU A 139 -11.88 -2.54 -14.49
N ARG A 140 -13.21 -2.62 -14.38
CA ARG A 140 -13.96 -3.83 -14.71
C ARG A 140 -13.80 -4.19 -16.18
N GLN A 141 -13.87 -3.20 -17.08
CA GLN A 141 -13.69 -3.41 -18.50
C GLN A 141 -12.26 -3.83 -18.84
N LEU A 142 -11.25 -3.28 -18.16
CA LEU A 142 -9.87 -3.79 -18.27
C LEU A 142 -9.78 -5.28 -17.91
N GLY A 143 -10.40 -5.70 -16.80
CA GLY A 143 -10.42 -7.10 -16.39
C GLY A 143 -11.10 -8.01 -17.41
N GLN A 144 -12.19 -7.54 -18.02
CA GLN A 144 -12.90 -8.26 -19.09
C GLN A 144 -12.05 -8.37 -20.35
N ASN A 145 -11.45 -7.26 -20.81
CA ASN A 145 -10.57 -7.24 -21.98
C ASN A 145 -9.35 -8.13 -21.79
N PHE A 146 -8.78 -8.15 -20.59
CA PHE A 146 -7.68 -9.05 -20.24
C PHE A 146 -8.11 -10.52 -20.35
N SER A 147 -9.29 -10.86 -19.81
CA SER A 147 -9.84 -12.21 -19.84
C SER A 147 -10.24 -12.66 -21.25
N ALA A 148 -10.68 -11.72 -22.10
CA ALA A 148 -11.08 -11.97 -23.48
C ALA A 148 -9.90 -11.92 -24.49
N SER A 149 -8.75 -11.38 -24.08
CA SER A 149 -7.58 -11.31 -24.94
C SER A 149 -7.12 -12.71 -25.31
N PRO A 150 -6.84 -13.00 -26.60
CA PRO A 150 -6.40 -14.32 -27.00
C PRO A 150 -5.06 -14.65 -26.35
N THR A 151 -5.10 -15.46 -25.29
CA THR A 151 -3.91 -16.09 -24.73
C THR A 151 -3.40 -17.08 -25.78
N ARG A 152 -2.31 -16.73 -26.45
CA ARG A 152 -1.50 -17.73 -27.15
C ARG A 152 -0.87 -18.64 -26.11
N GLY A 153 -1.59 -19.67 -25.68
CA GLY A 153 -1.10 -20.60 -24.69
C GLY A 153 -2.09 -20.95 -23.60
N THR A 154 -1.71 -21.90 -22.76
CA THR A 154 -2.45 -22.25 -21.54
C THR A 154 -1.92 -21.40 -20.38
N THR A 155 -2.82 -20.83 -19.59
CA THR A 155 -2.46 -20.21 -18.31
C THR A 155 -2.67 -21.21 -17.17
N GLY A 156 -1.69 -21.31 -16.28
CA GLY A 156 -1.81 -22.04 -15.02
C GLY A 156 -2.23 -21.14 -13.86
N VAL A 157 -2.43 -19.84 -14.09
CA VAL A 157 -2.85 -18.89 -13.05
C VAL A 157 -4.36 -18.98 -12.87
N THR A 158 -4.79 -19.24 -11.64
CA THR A 158 -6.19 -19.13 -11.22
C THR A 158 -6.28 -17.99 -10.20
N ALA A 159 -7.49 -17.54 -9.89
CA ALA A 159 -7.68 -16.53 -8.85
C ALA A 159 -7.18 -16.99 -7.47
N GLU A 160 -7.06 -18.30 -7.23
CA GLU A 160 -6.53 -18.90 -6.00
C GLU A 160 -5.01 -18.76 -5.87
N HIS A 161 -4.32 -18.56 -7.00
CA HIS A 161 -2.88 -18.26 -7.03
C HIS A 161 -2.57 -16.79 -6.69
N LEU A 162 -3.58 -15.94 -6.51
CA LEU A 162 -3.42 -14.51 -6.21
C LEU A 162 -3.56 -14.30 -4.70
N GLN A 163 -2.45 -14.45 -3.97
CA GLN A 163 -2.43 -14.46 -2.50
C GLN A 163 -1.85 -13.17 -1.92
N ALA A 164 -2.05 -12.96 -0.61
CA ALA A 164 -1.51 -11.84 0.15
C ALA A 164 -1.82 -10.49 -0.51
N VAL A 165 -3.11 -10.27 -0.80
CA VAL A 165 -3.57 -9.05 -1.44
C VAL A 165 -3.33 -7.87 -0.52
N ALA A 166 -2.68 -6.83 -1.03
CA ALA A 166 -2.50 -5.57 -0.34
C ALA A 166 -2.94 -4.39 -1.20
N VAL A 167 -3.51 -3.37 -0.56
CA VAL A 167 -3.86 -2.09 -1.18
C VAL A 167 -2.88 -1.04 -0.68
N ASP A 168 -2.25 -0.34 -1.60
CA ASP A 168 -1.31 0.75 -1.31
C ASP A 168 -1.96 2.08 -1.68
N ALA A 169 -1.74 3.11 -0.87
CA ALA A 169 -2.07 4.50 -1.20
C ALA A 169 -0.92 5.41 -0.80
N GLU A 170 -0.65 6.43 -1.60
CA GLU A 170 0.26 7.53 -1.24
C GLU A 170 -0.57 8.81 -1.24
N ILE A 171 -0.54 9.52 -0.12
CA ILE A 171 -1.21 10.81 0.02
C ILE A 171 -0.17 11.89 0.32
N SER A 172 -0.45 13.09 -0.16
CA SER A 172 0.25 14.31 0.26
C SER A 172 -0.69 15.20 1.07
N LEU A 173 -0.10 16.02 1.93
CA LEU A 173 -0.78 17.01 2.75
C LEU A 173 -0.39 18.41 2.25
N PRO A 174 -1.13 19.04 1.31
CA PRO A 174 -0.71 20.30 0.70
C PRO A 174 -0.48 21.43 1.70
N ALA A 175 -1.34 21.54 2.72
CA ALA A 175 -1.20 22.52 3.80
C ALA A 175 -0.28 22.04 4.94
N GLY A 176 0.14 20.77 4.90
CA GLY A 176 0.81 20.11 6.00
C GLY A 176 -0.16 19.75 7.13
N LEU A 177 0.42 19.28 8.22
CA LEU A 177 -0.24 19.01 9.49
C LEU A 177 0.63 19.62 10.57
N ASP A 178 0.08 20.44 11.45
CA ASP A 178 0.77 20.88 12.66
C ASP A 178 -0.21 20.80 13.81
N GLU A 179 -0.30 19.61 14.38
CA GLU A 179 -1.25 19.32 15.43
C GLU A 179 -0.58 18.62 16.60
N ARG A 180 -0.64 19.29 17.75
CA ARG A 180 -0.43 18.70 19.08
C ARG A 180 0.95 18.08 19.29
N GLY A 181 1.97 18.44 18.50
CA GLY A 181 3.31 17.85 18.57
C GLY A 181 3.56 16.78 17.52
N LEU A 182 2.61 16.51 16.62
CA LEU A 182 2.86 15.86 15.35
C LEU A 182 2.89 16.92 14.26
N ARG A 183 3.92 16.87 13.42
CA ARG A 183 4.04 17.78 12.30
C ARG A 183 4.35 16.99 11.04
N VAL A 184 3.65 17.35 9.97
CA VAL A 184 4.01 17.02 8.59
C VAL A 184 4.15 18.35 7.87
N PRO A 185 5.31 18.66 7.27
CA PRO A 185 5.47 19.90 6.52
C PRO A 185 4.47 19.98 5.35
N PRO A 186 4.13 21.19 4.88
CA PRO A 186 3.36 21.37 3.66
C PRO A 186 3.96 20.60 2.48
N GLY A 187 3.13 19.81 1.80
CA GLY A 187 3.53 18.91 0.72
C GLY A 187 4.13 17.57 1.18
N GLY A 188 4.24 17.33 2.49
CA GLY A 188 4.75 16.08 3.05
C GLY A 188 3.86 14.90 2.71
N ARG A 189 4.48 13.71 2.64
CA ARG A 189 3.88 12.50 2.08
C ARG A 189 3.72 11.39 3.10
N LEU A 190 2.61 10.68 3.00
CA LEU A 190 2.28 9.52 3.81
C LEU A 190 1.95 8.34 2.87
N ALA A 191 2.64 7.23 3.05
CA ALA A 191 2.32 5.97 2.38
C ALA A 191 1.51 5.08 3.32
N LEU A 192 0.34 4.64 2.86
CA LEU A 192 -0.57 3.73 3.54
C LEU A 192 -0.57 2.39 2.81
N THR A 193 -0.36 1.30 3.53
CA THR A 193 -0.48 -0.05 2.98
C THR A 193 -1.42 -0.86 3.85
N LEU A 194 -2.53 -1.30 3.27
CA LEU A 194 -3.47 -2.22 3.88
C LEU A 194 -3.17 -3.63 3.38
N SER A 195 -2.63 -4.49 4.24
CA SER A 195 -2.26 -5.86 3.86
C SER A 195 -3.23 -6.89 4.42
N GLY A 196 -3.72 -7.76 3.54
CA GLY A 196 -4.52 -8.92 3.87
C GLY A 196 -3.78 -10.24 3.61
N ALA A 197 -4.22 -11.31 4.26
CA ALA A 197 -3.76 -12.67 3.96
C ALA A 197 -4.72 -13.43 3.04
N GLY A 198 -5.90 -12.85 2.75
CA GLY A 198 -6.91 -13.43 1.89
C GLY A 198 -6.47 -13.52 0.43
N GLY A 199 -7.12 -14.44 -0.30
CA GLY A 199 -6.95 -14.59 -1.74
C GLY A 199 -7.85 -13.63 -2.52
N LEU A 200 -7.38 -13.14 -3.67
CA LEU A 200 -8.19 -12.25 -4.51
C LEU A 200 -9.50 -12.92 -4.97
N ALA A 201 -9.49 -14.24 -5.15
CA ALA A 201 -10.68 -15.00 -5.51
C ALA A 201 -11.85 -14.79 -4.54
N ASP A 202 -11.55 -14.78 -3.24
CA ASP A 202 -12.58 -14.68 -2.20
C ASP A 202 -13.08 -13.24 -2.07
N VAL A 203 -12.17 -12.27 -2.22
CA VAL A 203 -12.50 -10.83 -2.30
C VAL A 203 -13.43 -10.55 -3.50
N LEU A 204 -13.15 -11.14 -4.67
CA LEU A 204 -13.94 -10.94 -5.88
C LEU A 204 -15.31 -11.63 -5.86
N ARG A 205 -15.45 -12.70 -5.08
CA ARG A 205 -16.74 -13.40 -4.90
C ARG A 205 -17.62 -12.76 -3.83
N ALA A 206 -17.08 -11.82 -3.05
CA ALA A 206 -17.82 -11.19 -1.98
C ALA A 206 -19.02 -10.39 -2.53
N PRO A 207 -20.21 -10.53 -1.90
CA PRO A 207 -21.43 -9.89 -2.38
C PRO A 207 -21.47 -8.37 -2.12
N ASP A 208 -20.68 -7.88 -1.17
CA ASP A 208 -20.65 -6.48 -0.75
C ASP A 208 -19.25 -6.06 -0.24
N PRO A 209 -18.99 -4.75 -0.08
CA PRO A 209 -17.67 -4.25 0.34
C PRO A 209 -17.21 -4.74 1.72
N THR A 210 -18.13 -4.95 2.66
CA THR A 210 -17.78 -5.42 4.01
C THR A 210 -17.35 -6.89 3.95
N ALA A 211 -18.10 -7.72 3.23
CA ALA A 211 -17.72 -9.11 2.96
C ALA A 211 -16.40 -9.20 2.19
N ALA A 212 -16.13 -8.25 1.27
CA ALA A 212 -14.86 -8.20 0.53
C ALA A 212 -13.67 -7.90 1.46
N LEU A 213 -13.84 -6.98 2.42
CA LEU A 213 -12.81 -6.68 3.42
C LEU A 213 -12.58 -7.83 4.41
N LEU A 214 -13.65 -8.52 4.81
CA LEU A 214 -13.53 -9.74 5.63
C LEU A 214 -12.82 -10.86 4.86
N ALA A 215 -13.17 -11.07 3.58
CA ALA A 215 -12.51 -12.05 2.71
C ALA A 215 -11.05 -11.68 2.39
N ALA A 216 -10.69 -10.40 2.42
CA ALA A 216 -9.31 -9.95 2.31
C ALA A 216 -8.47 -10.36 3.54
N ASP A 217 -9.09 -10.73 4.67
CA ASP A 217 -8.43 -11.14 5.91
C ASP A 217 -7.33 -10.15 6.30
N LEU A 218 -7.75 -8.91 6.56
CA LEU A 218 -6.87 -7.78 6.84
C LEU A 218 -6.00 -8.07 8.06
N ARG A 219 -4.68 -8.06 7.85
CA ARG A 219 -3.68 -8.35 8.87
C ARG A 219 -3.13 -7.09 9.51
N HIS A 220 -2.97 -6.03 8.74
CA HIS A 220 -2.51 -4.75 9.27
C HIS A 220 -2.70 -3.61 8.28
N LEU A 221 -2.76 -2.39 8.83
CA LEU A 221 -2.59 -1.13 8.12
C LEU A 221 -1.22 -0.57 8.52
N ALA A 222 -0.30 -0.45 7.57
CA ALA A 222 0.97 0.24 7.76
C ALA A 222 0.88 1.69 7.28
N LEU A 223 1.44 2.61 8.06
CA LEU A 223 1.69 3.99 7.69
C LEU A 223 3.21 4.20 7.67
N THR A 224 3.75 4.67 6.56
CA THR A 224 5.17 4.98 6.40
C THR A 224 5.33 6.44 5.96
N SER A 225 6.25 7.18 6.58
CA SER A 225 6.55 8.56 6.20
C SER A 225 7.93 8.99 6.69
N ASP A 226 8.69 9.69 5.85
CA ASP A 226 9.91 10.37 6.29
C ASP A 226 9.64 11.81 6.78
N ASP A 227 8.44 12.32 6.51
CA ASP A 227 8.02 13.70 6.77
C ASP A 227 7.28 13.87 8.12
N LEU A 228 6.91 12.77 8.77
CA LEU A 228 6.19 12.78 10.04
C LEU A 228 7.14 13.02 11.22
N THR A 229 7.24 14.26 11.67
CA THR A 229 8.06 14.67 12.81
C THR A 229 7.25 14.78 14.09
N LEU A 230 7.88 14.40 15.19
CA LEU A 230 7.43 14.66 16.54
C LEU A 230 8.07 15.96 17.02
N HIS A 231 7.31 16.80 17.72
CA HIS A 231 7.73 18.08 18.27
C HIS A 231 7.37 18.18 19.76
N ALA A 232 8.29 18.73 20.57
CA ALA A 232 8.08 19.12 21.97
C ALA A 232 8.51 20.57 22.19
N GLY A 233 7.65 21.37 22.84
CA GLY A 233 7.95 22.79 23.07
C GLY A 233 8.28 23.59 21.78
N GLY A 234 7.76 23.14 20.63
CA GLY A 234 8.04 23.71 19.31
C GLY A 234 9.29 23.17 18.60
N ALA A 235 10.17 22.44 19.28
CA ALA A 235 11.37 21.84 18.70
C ALA A 235 11.11 20.40 18.22
N PRO A 236 11.69 19.97 17.07
CA PRO A 236 11.61 18.59 16.63
C PRO A 236 12.43 17.69 17.56
N ILE A 237 11.88 16.54 17.91
CA ILE A 237 12.46 15.57 18.85
C ILE A 237 12.72 14.21 18.19
N GLY A 238 12.11 13.96 17.03
CA GLY A 238 12.27 12.73 16.28
C GLY A 238 11.32 12.62 15.11
N ARG A 239 11.41 11.50 14.40
CA ARG A 239 10.65 11.14 13.20
C ARG A 239 10.02 9.78 13.36
N LEU A 240 8.72 9.73 13.13
CA LEU A 240 7.93 8.51 13.20
C LEU A 240 7.84 7.91 11.81
N GLN A 241 8.76 7.00 11.50
CA GLN A 241 8.98 6.54 10.14
C GLN A 241 8.03 5.44 9.71
N GLN A 242 7.69 4.53 10.62
CA GLN A 242 6.81 3.42 10.31
C GLN A 242 5.94 3.04 11.50
N LEU A 243 4.64 3.06 11.27
CA LEU A 243 3.58 2.65 12.18
C LEU A 243 2.80 1.51 11.57
N ARG A 244 2.31 0.61 12.43
CA ARG A 244 1.46 -0.50 12.04
C ARG A 244 0.27 -0.60 12.98
N LEU A 245 -0.92 -0.54 12.42
CA LEU A 245 -2.16 -0.87 13.10
C LEU A 245 -2.49 -2.34 12.84
N LEU A 246 -2.57 -3.12 13.91
CA LEU A 246 -2.89 -4.53 13.94
C LEU A 246 -4.38 -4.74 14.26
N PRO A 247 -4.91 -5.97 14.05
CA PRO A 247 -6.27 -6.30 14.44
C PRO A 247 -6.45 -6.09 15.96
N GLY A 248 -7.65 -5.71 16.36
CA GLY A 248 -7.96 -5.29 17.73
C GLY A 248 -7.52 -3.85 18.03
N GLY A 249 -7.20 -3.04 17.01
CA GLY A 249 -6.83 -1.63 17.19
C GLY A 249 -5.43 -1.40 17.77
N ARG A 250 -4.61 -2.46 17.89
CA ARG A 250 -3.27 -2.37 18.48
C ARG A 250 -2.32 -1.67 17.52
N VAL A 251 -1.69 -0.60 17.99
CA VAL A 251 -0.65 0.12 17.26
C VAL A 251 0.71 -0.42 17.64
N GLN A 252 1.60 -0.56 16.67
CA GLN A 252 3.00 -0.93 16.82
C GLN A 252 3.85 0.09 16.07
N ILE A 253 4.95 0.51 16.67
CA ILE A 253 5.94 1.37 16.02
C ILE A 253 7.06 0.49 15.52
N ASP A 254 7.17 0.35 14.21
CA ASP A 254 8.20 -0.48 13.58
C ASP A 254 9.52 0.30 13.43
N ARG A 255 9.44 1.63 13.28
CA ARG A 255 10.62 2.49 13.13
C ARG A 255 10.39 3.89 13.68
N LEU A 256 11.22 4.28 14.62
CA LEU A 256 11.31 5.61 15.22
C LEU A 256 12.76 6.08 15.15
N ALA A 257 12.99 7.27 14.60
CA ALA A 257 14.30 7.91 14.59
C ALA A 257 14.27 9.11 15.54
N LEU A 258 15.16 9.16 16.52
CA LEU A 258 15.23 10.26 17.47
C LEU A 258 16.34 11.22 17.07
N ASP A 259 16.09 12.53 17.16
CA ASP A 259 17.07 13.53 16.72
C ASP A 259 18.12 13.88 17.82
N GLY A 260 18.00 13.31 19.04
CA GLY A 260 19.03 13.42 20.10
C GLY A 260 18.67 12.72 21.45
N PRO A 261 19.66 12.44 22.33
CA PRO A 261 19.45 11.74 23.60
C PRO A 261 18.85 12.61 24.73
N ALA A 262 18.93 13.95 24.63
CA ALA A 262 18.36 14.88 25.62
C ALA A 262 16.88 15.20 25.37
N ASP A 263 16.35 14.84 24.20
CA ASP A 263 15.02 15.23 23.70
C ASP A 263 13.92 14.20 24.00
N LEU A 264 14.31 13.08 24.61
CA LEU A 264 13.46 11.92 24.88
C LEU A 264 12.46 12.15 26.02
N ALA A 265 12.85 12.79 27.12
CA ALA A 265 11.95 13.05 28.25
C ALA A 265 10.87 14.08 27.87
N ALA A 266 11.28 15.19 27.25
CA ALA A 266 10.37 16.22 26.73
C ALA A 266 9.47 15.66 25.61
N GLY A 267 10.01 14.74 24.81
CA GLY A 267 9.30 14.15 23.70
C GLY A 267 8.24 13.14 24.09
N VAL A 268 8.53 12.31 25.07
CA VAL A 268 7.53 11.38 25.61
C VAL A 268 6.45 12.14 26.38
N GLU A 269 6.77 13.15 27.19
CA GLU A 269 5.75 13.97 27.86
C GLU A 269 4.81 14.70 26.89
N THR A 270 5.36 15.24 25.79
CA THR A 270 4.53 15.93 24.78
C THR A 270 3.62 14.95 24.04
N LEU A 271 4.11 13.75 23.75
CA LEU A 271 3.36 12.71 23.05
C LEU A 271 2.29 12.07 23.96
N VAL A 272 2.61 11.84 25.24
CA VAL A 272 1.62 11.46 26.27
C VAL A 272 0.54 12.55 26.40
N GLY A 273 0.94 13.83 26.39
CA GLY A 273 0.02 14.96 26.41
C GLY A 273 -0.87 15.05 25.17
N LEU A 274 -0.34 14.74 23.99
CA LEU A 274 -1.07 14.66 22.71
C LEU A 274 -2.12 13.55 22.77
N LEU A 275 -1.73 12.37 23.26
CA LEU A 275 -2.56 11.17 23.30
C LEU A 275 -3.65 11.26 24.37
N TYR A 276 -3.35 11.80 25.55
CA TYR A 276 -4.34 12.13 26.59
C TYR A 276 -5.41 13.12 26.08
N ARG A 277 -5.02 14.08 25.23
CA ARG A 277 -5.95 15.07 24.66
C ARG A 277 -6.72 14.54 23.45
N ALA A 278 -6.13 13.66 22.64
CA ALA A 278 -6.83 12.94 21.58
C ALA A 278 -7.90 12.00 22.16
N ALA A 279 -7.58 11.29 23.24
CA ALA A 279 -8.51 10.45 24.00
C ALA A 279 -9.56 11.23 24.79
N ARG A 280 -9.42 12.55 25.00
CA ARG A 280 -10.52 13.41 25.50
C ARG A 280 -11.46 13.87 24.40
N PHE A 281 -11.06 13.79 23.13
CA PHE A 281 -11.90 14.11 21.98
C PHE A 281 -12.84 12.96 21.63
N SER A 282 -12.44 11.71 21.89
CA SER A 282 -13.35 10.59 22.06
C SER A 282 -13.90 10.61 23.50
N GLN A 283 -15.18 10.34 23.73
CA GLN A 283 -15.79 10.48 25.06
C GLN A 283 -15.34 9.41 26.09
N ALA A 284 -14.25 8.68 25.81
CA ALA A 284 -13.70 7.61 26.65
C ALA A 284 -12.38 8.07 27.27
N GLY A 285 -12.44 8.65 28.46
CA GLY A 285 -11.28 9.21 29.15
C GLY A 285 -10.19 8.17 29.43
N LEU A 286 -8.92 8.56 29.19
CA LEU A 286 -7.74 7.81 29.63
C LEU A 286 -7.38 8.14 31.09
N ALA A 287 -6.75 7.18 31.79
CA ALA A 287 -6.30 7.34 33.17
C ALA A 287 -5.15 8.36 33.28
N PRO A 288 -5.15 9.25 34.30
CA PRO A 288 -4.19 10.36 34.45
C PRO A 288 -2.74 9.97 34.83
N ASP A 289 -2.39 8.67 34.91
CA ASP A 289 -1.14 8.20 35.53
C ASP A 289 -0.01 7.81 34.55
N ALA A 290 -0.16 8.03 33.24
CA ALA A 290 0.85 7.66 32.24
C ALA A 290 2.20 8.39 32.44
N ALA A 291 2.17 9.67 32.83
CA ALA A 291 3.38 10.45 33.16
C ALA A 291 4.08 9.92 34.43
N THR A 292 3.32 9.39 35.38
CA THR A 292 3.80 8.82 36.64
C THR A 292 4.49 7.47 36.42
N LEU A 293 3.96 6.64 35.51
CA LEU A 293 4.57 5.37 35.10
C LEU A 293 5.92 5.55 34.39
N LEU A 294 6.08 6.63 33.64
CA LEU A 294 7.31 7.02 32.95
C LEU A 294 8.43 7.45 33.91
N ALA A 295 8.10 8.24 34.93
CA ALA A 295 9.04 8.65 35.96
C ALA A 295 9.51 7.47 36.84
N ALA A 296 8.74 6.39 36.91
CA ALA A 296 9.02 5.22 37.73
C ALA A 296 9.89 4.14 37.07
N HIS A 297 10.26 4.27 35.79
CA HIS A 297 11.01 3.25 35.05
C HIS A 297 12.56 3.47 35.13
N PRO A 298 13.31 2.68 35.94
CA PRO A 298 14.70 2.98 36.27
C PRO A 298 15.74 2.59 35.19
N LYS A 299 15.31 2.13 34.00
CA LYS A 299 16.20 1.61 32.94
C LYS A 299 16.49 2.60 31.80
N LEU A 300 16.11 3.88 31.95
CA LEU A 300 16.25 4.92 30.93
C LEU A 300 17.69 5.49 30.77
N ARG A 301 18.73 4.64 30.72
CA ARG A 301 20.15 5.09 30.67
C ARG A 301 20.98 4.66 29.45
N GLU A 302 20.39 3.95 28.49
CA GLU A 302 21.09 3.56 27.25
C GLU A 302 20.19 3.84 26.03
N GLY A 303 20.67 4.61 25.05
CA GLY A 303 19.87 5.24 23.99
C GLY A 303 18.98 4.30 23.16
N GLU A 304 19.37 3.04 22.96
CA GLU A 304 18.55 2.03 22.26
C GLU A 304 17.41 1.50 23.13
N VAL A 305 17.67 1.22 24.42
CA VAL A 305 16.65 0.78 25.39
C VAL A 305 15.58 1.86 25.60
N ILE A 306 15.97 3.14 25.46
CA ILE A 306 15.04 4.27 25.59
C ILE A 306 14.18 4.43 24.34
N ALA A 307 14.73 4.21 23.14
CA ALA A 307 13.95 4.25 21.90
C ALA A 307 12.89 3.13 21.87
N ASP A 308 13.25 1.92 22.29
CA ASP A 308 12.33 0.79 22.37
C ASP A 308 11.26 1.01 23.45
N ALA A 309 11.65 1.50 24.64
CA ALA A 309 10.69 1.82 25.70
C ALA A 309 9.74 2.96 25.32
N ALA A 310 10.25 4.00 24.65
CA ALA A 310 9.43 5.07 24.11
C ALA A 310 8.49 4.54 23.02
N ALA A 311 9.00 3.76 22.06
CA ALA A 311 8.21 3.14 21.01
C ALA A 311 7.09 2.27 21.58
N GLN A 312 7.36 1.48 22.62
CA GLN A 312 6.38 0.64 23.28
C GLN A 312 5.29 1.48 23.99
N LEU A 313 5.68 2.50 24.77
CA LEU A 313 4.72 3.35 25.47
C LEU A 313 3.84 4.15 24.49
N ILE A 314 4.43 4.64 23.39
CA ILE A 314 3.68 5.34 22.35
C ILE A 314 2.72 4.38 21.65
N ALA A 315 3.17 3.15 21.36
CA ALA A 315 2.33 2.10 20.81
C ALA A 315 1.13 1.78 21.71
N GLU A 316 1.33 1.64 23.02
CA GLU A 316 0.26 1.40 24.00
C GLU A 316 -0.75 2.57 24.02
N LEU A 317 -0.28 3.81 24.12
CA LEU A 317 -1.17 4.98 24.15
C LEU A 317 -1.91 5.22 22.83
N LEU A 318 -1.26 4.98 21.69
CA LEU A 318 -1.91 5.02 20.37
C LEU A 318 -2.94 3.90 20.24
N THR A 319 -2.66 2.71 20.78
CA THR A 319 -3.63 1.60 20.83
C THR A 319 -4.89 2.02 21.55
N ASP A 320 -4.78 2.56 22.76
CA ASP A 320 -5.94 2.98 23.55
C ASP A 320 -6.73 4.10 22.85
N ALA A 321 -6.03 5.08 22.25
CA ALA A 321 -6.67 6.17 21.52
C ALA A 321 -7.42 5.67 20.26
N VAL A 322 -6.81 4.77 19.49
CA VAL A 322 -7.45 4.15 18.32
C VAL A 322 -8.65 3.32 18.75
N GLN A 323 -8.50 2.47 19.76
CA GLN A 323 -9.61 1.68 20.32
C GLN A 323 -10.76 2.58 20.80
N GLY A 324 -10.45 3.68 21.50
CA GLY A 324 -11.44 4.65 21.96
C GLY A 324 -12.15 5.42 20.83
N LEU A 325 -11.43 5.82 19.77
CA LEU A 325 -12.03 6.42 18.57
C LEU A 325 -12.95 5.43 17.85
N MET A 326 -12.48 4.19 17.73
CA MET A 326 -13.23 3.12 17.07
C MET A 326 -14.47 2.70 17.87
N ALA A 327 -14.42 2.72 19.20
CA ALA A 327 -15.59 2.54 20.06
C ALA A 327 -16.64 3.66 19.92
N GLY A 328 -16.27 4.82 19.36
CA GLY A 328 -17.18 5.93 19.06
C GLY A 328 -17.75 5.97 17.64
N GLN A 329 -17.08 5.39 16.64
CA GLN A 329 -17.56 5.37 15.25
C GLN A 329 -18.07 3.98 14.84
N ALA A 330 -19.31 3.93 14.32
CA ALA A 330 -19.98 2.68 13.95
C ALA A 330 -19.78 2.27 12.48
N ALA A 331 -19.49 3.23 11.58
CA ALA A 331 -19.24 2.94 10.17
C ALA A 331 -18.50 4.09 9.48
N VAL A 332 -17.60 3.76 8.55
CA VAL A 332 -17.01 4.73 7.60
C VAL A 332 -17.42 4.29 6.21
N ALA A 333 -18.13 5.16 5.47
CA ALA A 333 -18.58 4.91 4.10
C ALA A 333 -19.33 3.57 3.90
N GLY A 334 -20.14 3.14 4.89
CA GLY A 334 -20.91 1.89 4.85
C GLY A 334 -20.13 0.62 5.20
N VAL A 335 -18.85 0.75 5.56
CA VAL A 335 -18.01 -0.33 6.10
C VAL A 335 -18.06 -0.31 7.62
N ASP A 336 -18.37 -1.45 8.22
CA ASP A 336 -18.20 -1.67 9.66
C ASP A 336 -16.72 -1.92 9.97
N VAL A 337 -16.01 -0.83 10.30
CA VAL A 337 -14.58 -0.86 10.59
C VAL A 337 -14.27 -1.69 11.84
N ARG A 338 -15.23 -1.86 12.78
CA ARG A 338 -15.04 -2.69 13.98
C ARG A 338 -15.03 -4.16 13.64
N ALA A 339 -16.01 -4.60 12.84
CA ALA A 339 -16.07 -5.98 12.35
C ALA A 339 -14.81 -6.33 11.55
N VAL A 340 -14.35 -5.42 10.70
CA VAL A 340 -13.18 -5.62 9.83
C VAL A 340 -11.86 -5.65 10.62
N LEU A 341 -11.72 -4.84 11.67
CA LEU A 341 -10.53 -4.82 12.51
C LEU A 341 -10.61 -5.76 13.72
N GLY A 342 -11.68 -6.55 13.88
CA GLY A 342 -11.82 -7.52 14.97
C GLY A 342 -11.97 -6.89 16.36
N LEU A 343 -12.59 -5.71 16.43
CA LEU A 343 -12.90 -5.00 17.67
C LEU A 343 -14.30 -5.38 18.11
N GLY A 344 -14.39 -6.35 19.04
CA GLY A 344 -15.62 -6.80 19.70
C GLY A 344 -15.70 -6.31 21.14
#